data_AF-A0A9P6GR77-F1
#
_entry.id   AF-A0A9P6GR77-F1
#
_cell.length_a   1.000
_cell.length_b   1.000
_cell.length_c   1.000
_cell.angle_alpha   90.00
_cell.angle_beta   90.00
_cell.angle_gamma   90.00
#
_symmetry.space_group_name_H-M   'P 1'
#
loop_
_entity.id
_entity.type
_entity.pdbx_description
1 polymer ?
#
loop_
_entity_poly.entity_id
_entity_poly.type
_entity_poly.pdbx_seq_one_letter_code
_entity_poly.pdbx_strand_id
1 'polypeptide(L)'
;MGIPGLARRLEPHATRYSLSELEGYHAIIDGPSLAYHAHKLAMAALDRGNVSRIPAYADVTFQALRWLRTLDGINIKVKAILFDGALPQTKEAERITRTARYNHQVNGLRSNFPSTTCPLPISLGSVSYSFLAPALREALANSEYASVTRNVPGEADDWCALQATEKPASLIVSDDTDLLLYDYSTDFRLLFYRDAELWPETKFKGYSPSAICKELGLPNLTSFAYCLAHDSHSPESKLIGEANRVDTTSQTYLDFVKRYTVAPSAKDFFFTNRTVSSLQTLDVRISEFIHQGLDSRLDPIVYLPFLVEDQHRASAWAHGQDLRAISYSIFTTDRSRVQEHRRKAQKASLQEIELYPPQELSTMMQGYAHNISAWVEWTAERDVPYILIWPLFAIGIVLPELKSAPPLALWLRVLNADFDNTWDYIHLTASLHAALYSLRFLKQCIDVWLSIHSDETSSLVPIASQVHADLQSMGPITELFIVPGQARKPQGDQELLQELIAEVYASANVEVPIERVPNKKAKKQRREAGRKERRKQESDRQAPGNSFDVLEFMNARRT
;
A
#
# COMPACT_ATOMS: atom_id res chain seq x y z
N MET A 1 13.25 -11.84 6.60
CA MET A 1 12.42 -11.95 7.82
C MET A 1 12.97 -13.14 8.61
N GLY A 2 12.24 -13.72 9.57
CA GLY A 2 12.65 -14.92 10.29
C GLY A 2 13.70 -14.76 11.40
N ILE A 3 14.21 -15.89 11.89
CA ILE A 3 15.05 -16.01 13.10
C ILE A 3 16.33 -15.14 13.00
N PRO A 4 16.58 -14.26 14.00
CA PRO A 4 17.74 -13.37 14.00
C PRO A 4 19.07 -14.07 13.80
N GLY A 5 19.77 -13.68 12.73
CA GLY A 5 21.10 -14.20 12.39
C GLY A 5 21.11 -15.51 11.58
N LEU A 6 19.98 -16.21 11.43
CA LEU A 6 19.91 -17.49 10.69
C LEU A 6 20.40 -17.32 9.24
N ALA A 7 19.90 -16.28 8.54
CA ALA A 7 20.33 -15.91 7.19
C ALA A 7 21.86 -15.87 7.01
N ARG A 8 22.54 -15.26 7.99
CA ARG A 8 23.99 -15.01 7.97
C ARG A 8 24.79 -16.28 8.28
N ARG A 9 24.26 -17.17 9.12
CA ARG A 9 24.87 -18.48 9.41
C ARG A 9 24.75 -19.43 8.22
N LEU A 10 23.62 -19.39 7.51
CA LEU A 10 23.39 -20.28 6.38
C LEU A 10 23.97 -19.75 5.05
N GLU A 11 24.34 -18.47 4.97
CA GLU A 11 24.92 -17.86 3.76
C GLU A 11 26.13 -18.60 3.15
N PRO A 12 27.11 -19.10 3.93
CA PRO A 12 28.26 -19.84 3.37
C PRO A 12 27.86 -21.12 2.63
N HIS A 13 26.72 -21.72 2.99
CA HIS A 13 26.19 -22.97 2.43
C HIS A 13 25.22 -22.73 1.25
N ALA A 14 25.10 -21.49 0.80
CA ALA A 14 24.30 -21.14 -0.37
C ALA A 14 24.99 -21.62 -1.67
N THR A 15 24.25 -22.38 -2.47
CA THR A 15 24.73 -22.91 -3.75
C THR A 15 24.42 -21.93 -4.88
N ARG A 16 25.35 -21.73 -5.82
CA ARG A 16 25.08 -21.02 -7.08
C ARG A 16 24.47 -22.00 -8.07
N TYR A 17 23.36 -21.63 -8.70
CA TYR A 17 22.67 -22.45 -9.69
C TYR A 17 22.76 -21.82 -11.08
N SER A 18 23.07 -22.65 -12.06
CA SER A 18 22.89 -22.36 -13.49
C SER A 18 21.41 -22.49 -13.90
N LEU A 19 21.06 -21.94 -15.07
CA LEU A 19 19.71 -22.07 -15.63
C LEU A 19 19.30 -23.54 -15.84
N SER A 20 20.23 -24.38 -16.32
CA SER A 20 20.02 -25.81 -16.53
C SER A 20 19.78 -26.59 -15.23
N GLU A 21 20.29 -26.14 -14.08
CA GLU A 21 20.05 -26.79 -12.79
C GLU A 21 18.70 -26.39 -12.17
N LEU A 22 18.08 -25.31 -12.66
CA LEU A 22 16.74 -24.87 -12.30
C LEU A 22 15.71 -25.15 -13.42
N GLU A 23 16.11 -25.85 -14.48
CA GLU A 23 15.17 -26.21 -15.55
C GLU A 23 14.13 -27.22 -15.05
N GLY A 24 12.86 -27.01 -15.42
CA GLY A 24 11.73 -27.83 -14.97
C GLY A 24 11.20 -27.47 -13.58
N TYR A 25 11.90 -26.64 -12.80
CA TYR A 25 11.43 -26.20 -11.49
C TYR A 25 10.13 -25.38 -11.56
N HIS A 26 9.36 -25.43 -10.48
CA HIS A 26 8.10 -24.72 -10.33
C HIS A 26 8.22 -23.60 -9.30
N ALA A 27 8.17 -22.36 -9.77
CA ALA A 27 8.29 -21.20 -8.91
C ALA A 27 6.99 -20.94 -8.12
N ILE A 28 7.16 -20.80 -6.81
CA ILE A 28 6.15 -20.43 -5.83
C ILE A 28 6.60 -19.10 -5.22
N ILE A 29 5.84 -18.05 -5.47
CA ILE A 29 6.23 -16.66 -5.25
C ILE A 29 5.53 -16.13 -4.00
N ASP A 30 6.31 -15.73 -3.00
CA ASP A 30 5.84 -14.88 -1.90
C ASP A 30 5.58 -13.48 -2.47
N GLY A 31 4.29 -13.15 -2.65
CA GLY A 31 3.80 -11.91 -3.23
C GLY A 31 4.10 -10.65 -2.40
N PRO A 32 3.89 -10.66 -1.07
CA PRO A 32 4.31 -9.58 -0.19
C PRO A 32 5.81 -9.27 -0.33
N SER A 33 6.68 -10.28 -0.27
CA SER A 33 8.13 -10.08 -0.46
C SER A 33 8.48 -9.62 -1.88
N LEU A 34 7.78 -10.10 -2.92
CA LEU A 34 7.95 -9.60 -4.29
C LEU A 34 7.68 -8.10 -4.38
N ALA A 35 6.63 -7.59 -3.72
CA ALA A 35 6.30 -6.17 -3.73
C ALA A 35 7.42 -5.30 -3.12
N TYR A 36 8.04 -5.75 -2.02
CA TYR A 36 9.20 -5.08 -1.43
C TYR A 36 10.47 -5.21 -2.28
N HIS A 37 10.69 -6.33 -2.97
CA HIS A 37 11.79 -6.48 -3.92
C HIS A 37 11.61 -5.57 -5.14
N ALA A 38 10.43 -5.55 -5.74
CA ALA A 38 10.10 -4.70 -6.88
C ALA A 38 10.23 -3.21 -6.55
N HIS A 39 9.94 -2.79 -5.31
CA HIS A 39 10.25 -1.45 -4.82
C HIS A 39 11.77 -1.16 -4.86
N LYS A 40 12.63 -2.08 -4.40
CA LYS A 40 14.10 -1.93 -4.50
C LYS A 40 14.54 -1.82 -5.98
N LEU A 41 13.95 -2.63 -6.88
CA LEU A 41 14.22 -2.57 -8.31
C LEU A 41 13.81 -1.23 -8.94
N ALA A 42 12.67 -0.67 -8.54
CA ALA A 42 12.16 0.60 -9.02
C ALA A 42 13.04 1.78 -8.55
N MET A 43 13.45 1.80 -7.28
CA MET A 43 14.44 2.75 -6.77
C MET A 43 15.74 2.69 -7.59
N ALA A 44 16.33 1.50 -7.73
CA ALA A 44 17.59 1.31 -8.47
C ALA A 44 17.47 1.67 -9.96
N ALA A 45 16.28 1.63 -10.56
CA ALA A 45 16.04 2.07 -11.93
C ALA A 45 16.07 3.61 -12.06
N LEU A 46 15.60 4.34 -11.05
CA LEU A 46 15.66 5.81 -11.01
C LEU A 46 17.07 6.32 -10.72
N ASP A 47 17.79 5.66 -9.81
CA ASP A 47 19.19 5.97 -9.48
C ASP A 47 20.09 5.88 -10.73
N ARG A 48 19.95 4.80 -11.52
CA ARG A 48 20.68 4.65 -12.81
C ARG A 48 20.33 5.74 -13.84
N GLY A 49 19.15 6.34 -13.75
CA GLY A 49 18.74 7.46 -14.59
C GLY A 49 19.20 8.83 -14.08
N ASN A 50 19.87 8.91 -12.92
CA ASN A 50 20.16 10.15 -12.18
C ASN A 50 18.89 10.99 -11.89
N VAL A 51 17.73 10.33 -11.72
CA VAL A 51 16.45 11.03 -11.52
C VAL A 51 16.17 11.17 -10.02
N SER A 52 16.30 12.38 -9.49
CA SER A 52 15.97 12.67 -8.08
C SER A 52 14.44 12.71 -7.87
N ARG A 53 13.83 11.53 -7.76
CA ARG A 53 12.41 11.32 -7.44
C ARG A 53 12.21 9.96 -6.78
N ILE A 54 11.03 9.73 -6.22
CA ILE A 54 10.59 8.44 -5.67
C ILE A 54 9.71 7.72 -6.72
N PRO A 55 9.73 6.37 -6.80
CA PRO A 55 8.83 5.65 -7.70
C PRO A 55 7.36 5.75 -7.27
N ALA A 56 6.45 5.75 -8.25
CA ALA A 56 5.02 5.55 -8.00
C ALA A 56 4.70 4.05 -7.80
N TYR A 57 3.52 3.73 -7.28
CA TYR A 57 3.04 2.34 -7.22
C TYR A 57 3.00 1.66 -8.62
N ALA A 58 2.75 2.43 -9.68
CA ALA A 58 2.84 1.96 -11.07
C ALA A 58 4.26 1.53 -11.46
N ASP A 59 5.31 2.27 -11.05
CA ASP A 59 6.70 1.90 -11.31
C ASP A 59 7.08 0.60 -10.59
N VAL A 60 6.62 0.44 -9.33
CA VAL A 60 6.86 -0.77 -8.53
C VAL A 60 6.19 -2.00 -9.17
N THR A 61 4.91 -1.91 -9.47
CA THR A 61 4.14 -3.02 -10.07
C THR A 61 4.66 -3.40 -11.46
N PHE A 62 5.12 -2.42 -12.25
CA PHE A 62 5.83 -2.67 -13.50
C PHE A 62 7.12 -3.49 -13.30
N GLN A 63 7.96 -3.17 -12.30
CA GLN A 63 9.17 -3.97 -12.05
C GLN A 63 8.85 -5.40 -11.57
N ALA A 64 7.78 -5.58 -10.79
CA ALA A 64 7.34 -6.91 -10.36
C ALA A 64 6.89 -7.78 -11.54
N LEU A 65 6.02 -7.25 -12.41
CA LEU A 65 5.57 -7.94 -13.62
C LEU A 65 6.74 -8.23 -14.57
N ARG A 66 7.68 -7.29 -14.73
CA ARG A 66 8.91 -7.51 -15.50
C ARG A 66 9.76 -8.64 -14.91
N TRP A 67 9.92 -8.69 -13.59
CA TRP A 67 10.69 -9.72 -12.90
C TRP A 67 10.08 -11.10 -13.13
N LEU A 68 8.76 -11.25 -12.95
CA LEU A 68 8.02 -12.49 -13.21
C LEU A 68 8.14 -12.96 -14.67
N ARG A 69 7.93 -12.04 -15.63
CA ARG A 69 8.08 -12.33 -17.07
C ARG A 69 9.48 -12.79 -17.43
N THR A 70 10.49 -12.23 -16.76
CA THR A 70 11.89 -12.63 -16.98
C THR A 70 12.13 -14.04 -16.44
N LEU A 71 11.54 -14.40 -15.29
CA LEU A 71 11.61 -15.74 -14.70
C LEU A 71 10.96 -16.81 -15.60
N ASP A 72 9.75 -16.55 -16.12
CA ASP A 72 9.10 -17.46 -17.08
C ASP A 72 9.86 -17.58 -18.41
N GLY A 73 10.50 -16.48 -18.84
CA GLY A 73 11.29 -16.40 -20.07
C GLY A 73 12.56 -17.25 -20.05
N ILE A 74 13.12 -17.51 -18.86
CA ILE A 74 14.26 -18.43 -18.63
C ILE A 74 13.81 -19.84 -18.19
N ASN A 75 12.57 -20.22 -18.54
CA ASN A 75 11.96 -21.53 -18.31
C ASN A 75 11.69 -21.93 -16.84
N ILE A 76 11.81 -21.00 -15.89
CA ILE A 76 11.41 -21.21 -14.50
C ILE A 76 9.94 -20.79 -14.34
N LYS A 77 9.01 -21.74 -14.39
CA LYS A 77 7.58 -21.42 -14.53
C LYS A 77 6.92 -21.01 -13.23
N VAL A 78 6.30 -19.83 -13.21
CA VAL A 78 5.48 -19.35 -12.08
C VAL A 78 4.21 -20.19 -11.97
N LYS A 79 4.07 -20.96 -10.88
CA LYS A 79 2.91 -21.85 -10.63
C LYS A 79 1.99 -21.35 -9.53
N ALA A 80 2.48 -20.48 -8.65
CA ALA A 80 1.65 -19.77 -7.67
C ALA A 80 2.29 -18.45 -7.27
N ILE A 81 1.45 -17.44 -7.02
CA ILE A 81 1.81 -16.20 -6.34
C ILE A 81 0.85 -16.07 -5.15
N LEU A 82 1.38 -16.13 -3.94
CA LEU A 82 0.58 -16.20 -2.71
C LEU A 82 0.65 -14.86 -1.97
N PHE A 83 -0.50 -14.37 -1.52
CA PHE A 83 -0.64 -13.14 -0.73
C PHE A 83 -1.32 -13.42 0.61
N ASP A 84 -0.87 -12.71 1.65
CA ASP A 84 -1.41 -12.79 3.00
C ASP A 84 -2.93 -12.52 3.03
N GLY A 85 -3.63 -13.27 3.87
CA GLY A 85 -5.03 -13.04 4.23
C GLY A 85 -5.16 -12.73 5.72
N ALA A 86 -5.76 -13.64 6.48
CA ALA A 86 -5.91 -13.47 7.92
C ALA A 86 -4.58 -13.73 8.66
N LEU A 87 -3.87 -12.65 9.03
CA LEU A 87 -2.61 -12.75 9.79
C LEU A 87 -2.86 -13.32 11.20
N PRO A 88 -1.95 -14.16 11.74
CA PRO A 88 -2.14 -14.76 13.06
C PRO A 88 -2.00 -13.73 14.19
N GLN A 89 -2.72 -13.97 15.28
CA GLN A 89 -2.66 -13.13 16.50
C GLN A 89 -1.26 -13.14 17.15
N THR A 90 -0.52 -14.24 17.02
CA THR A 90 0.84 -14.40 17.58
C THR A 90 1.83 -13.35 17.07
N LYS A 91 1.64 -12.78 15.87
CA LYS A 91 2.47 -11.70 15.30
C LYS A 91 2.02 -10.28 15.67
N GLU A 92 1.06 -10.11 16.57
CA GLU A 92 0.63 -8.77 17.04
C GLU A 92 1.81 -7.92 17.54
N ALA A 93 2.70 -8.49 18.36
CA ALA A 93 3.88 -7.78 18.88
C ALA A 93 4.82 -7.27 17.77
N GLU A 94 4.95 -8.04 16.68
CA GLU A 94 5.71 -7.64 15.49
C GLU A 94 5.03 -6.49 14.74
N ARG A 95 3.69 -6.55 14.57
CA ARG A 95 2.90 -5.47 13.95
C ARG A 95 3.05 -4.16 14.72
N ILE A 96 2.99 -4.20 16.05
CA ILE A 96 3.18 -3.04 16.93
C ILE A 96 4.62 -2.49 16.81
N THR A 97 5.64 -3.36 16.95
CA THR A 97 7.06 -2.97 16.86
C THR A 97 7.41 -2.38 15.49
N ARG A 98 6.90 -2.97 14.39
CA ARG A 98 7.07 -2.47 13.02
C ARG A 98 6.47 -1.06 12.87
N THR A 99 5.27 -0.85 13.40
CA THR A 99 4.57 0.44 13.37
C THR A 99 5.29 1.50 14.22
N ALA A 100 5.80 1.12 15.40
CA ALA A 100 6.60 2.01 16.24
C ALA A 100 7.92 2.44 15.56
N ARG A 101 8.60 1.51 14.87
CA ARG A 101 9.80 1.81 14.06
C ARG A 101 9.52 2.80 12.92
N TYR A 102 8.40 2.62 12.20
CA TYR A 102 8.01 3.53 11.11
C TYR A 102 7.67 4.94 11.64
N ASN A 103 6.94 5.02 12.77
CA ASN A 103 6.73 6.29 13.46
C ASN A 103 8.06 6.94 13.87
N HIS A 104 9.01 6.18 14.41
CA HIS A 104 10.31 6.73 14.81
C HIS A 104 11.10 7.30 13.61
N GLN A 105 11.09 6.63 12.46
CA GLN A 105 11.76 7.11 11.24
C GLN A 105 11.14 8.40 10.70
N VAL A 106 9.80 8.47 10.61
CA VAL A 106 9.11 9.70 10.21
C VAL A 106 9.32 10.83 11.22
N ASN A 107 9.38 10.52 12.53
CA ASN A 107 9.68 11.52 13.55
C ASN A 107 11.11 12.05 13.43
N GLY A 108 12.08 11.18 13.13
CA GLY A 108 13.46 11.58 12.86
C GLY A 108 13.55 12.55 11.67
N LEU A 109 12.84 12.25 10.57
CA LEU A 109 12.72 13.16 9.44
C LEU A 109 12.07 14.49 9.86
N ARG A 110 10.96 14.45 10.60
CA ARG A 110 10.24 15.65 11.09
C ARG A 110 11.06 16.52 12.03
N SER A 111 11.91 15.90 12.86
CA SER A 111 12.78 16.58 13.83
C SER A 111 13.98 17.25 13.16
N ASN A 112 14.55 16.60 12.12
CA ASN A 112 15.63 17.17 11.32
C ASN A 112 15.18 18.34 10.44
N PHE A 113 13.89 18.40 10.09
CA PHE A 113 13.27 19.48 9.31
C PHE A 113 12.09 20.08 10.10
N PRO A 114 12.35 20.86 11.16
CA PRO A 114 11.33 21.34 12.10
C PRO A 114 10.44 22.45 11.52
N SER A 115 10.91 23.15 10.50
CA SER A 115 10.15 24.14 9.71
C SER A 115 8.96 23.51 8.96
N THR A 116 8.19 24.32 8.21
CA THR A 116 7.18 23.82 7.26
C THR A 116 7.78 22.95 6.15
N THR A 117 9.07 23.11 5.84
CA THR A 117 9.78 22.33 4.81
C THR A 117 9.88 20.84 5.19
N CYS A 118 9.59 19.96 4.24
CA CYS A 118 9.89 18.53 4.26
C CYS A 118 10.66 18.18 2.97
N PRO A 119 11.89 17.65 3.03
CA PRO A 119 12.62 17.25 1.82
C PRO A 119 11.98 16.01 1.16
N LEU A 120 12.44 15.63 -0.03
CA LEU A 120 12.10 14.35 -0.65
C LEU A 120 12.35 13.19 0.34
N PRO A 121 11.32 12.40 0.72
CA PRO A 121 11.42 11.41 1.80
C PRO A 121 12.11 10.10 1.38
N ILE A 122 13.20 10.19 0.60
CA ILE A 122 13.95 9.05 0.04
C ILE A 122 14.49 8.14 1.16
N SER A 123 14.93 8.73 2.27
CA SER A 123 15.46 8.02 3.44
C SER A 123 14.44 7.13 4.17
N LEU A 124 13.13 7.30 3.92
CA LEU A 124 12.10 6.40 4.43
C LEU A 124 12.01 5.10 3.62
N GLY A 125 12.50 5.09 2.37
CA GLY A 125 12.42 3.92 1.49
C GLY A 125 11.00 3.36 1.37
N SER A 126 10.83 2.07 1.64
CA SER A 126 9.52 1.40 1.57
C SER A 126 8.52 1.85 2.64
N VAL A 127 8.92 2.63 3.65
CA VAL A 127 8.01 3.20 4.65
C VAL A 127 7.12 4.30 4.05
N SER A 128 7.52 4.89 2.92
CA SER A 128 6.68 5.81 2.14
C SER A 128 5.49 5.13 1.44
N TYR A 129 5.34 3.80 1.54
CA TYR A 129 4.37 3.03 0.76
C TYR A 129 3.50 2.12 1.64
N SER A 130 2.30 2.61 1.95
CA SER A 130 1.30 1.93 2.79
C SER A 130 0.65 0.70 2.12
N PHE A 131 0.80 0.58 0.80
CA PHE A 131 -0.02 -0.29 -0.06
C PHE A 131 0.78 -1.13 -1.09
N LEU A 132 2.07 -1.42 -0.85
CA LEU A 132 2.92 -2.16 -1.82
C LEU A 132 2.32 -3.51 -2.26
N ALA A 133 2.02 -4.40 -1.31
CA ALA A 133 1.49 -5.72 -1.60
C ALA A 133 0.07 -5.66 -2.21
N PRO A 134 -0.90 -4.87 -1.67
CA PRO A 134 -2.20 -4.66 -2.32
C PRO A 134 -2.11 -4.11 -3.75
N ALA A 135 -1.27 -3.11 -4.01
CA ALA A 135 -1.08 -2.57 -5.36
C ALA A 135 -0.56 -3.62 -6.35
N LEU A 136 0.36 -4.48 -5.90
CA LEU A 136 0.85 -5.60 -6.70
C LEU A 136 -0.22 -6.66 -6.92
N ARG A 137 -0.99 -7.02 -5.88
CA ARG A 137 -2.11 -7.97 -5.98
C ARG A 137 -3.14 -7.53 -7.02
N GLU A 138 -3.50 -6.25 -7.05
CA GLU A 138 -4.42 -5.65 -8.03
C GLU A 138 -3.83 -5.62 -9.44
N ALA A 139 -2.54 -5.27 -9.59
CA ALA A 139 -1.86 -5.31 -10.88
C ALA A 139 -1.77 -6.73 -11.45
N LEU A 140 -1.52 -7.74 -10.60
CA LEU A 140 -1.47 -9.14 -11.00
C LEU A 140 -2.83 -9.69 -11.44
N ALA A 141 -3.93 -9.21 -10.85
CA ALA A 141 -5.29 -9.58 -11.26
C ALA A 141 -5.60 -9.18 -12.72
N ASN A 142 -4.93 -8.14 -13.23
CA ASN A 142 -5.06 -7.61 -14.58
C ASN A 142 -3.87 -8.02 -15.47
N SER A 143 -3.30 -9.20 -15.24
CA SER A 143 -2.10 -9.70 -15.94
C SER A 143 -2.21 -11.17 -16.32
N GLU A 144 -1.24 -11.67 -17.08
CA GLU A 144 -1.10 -13.10 -17.38
C GLU A 144 -0.96 -14.00 -16.13
N TYR A 145 -0.65 -13.41 -14.97
CA TYR A 145 -0.51 -14.11 -13.69
C TYR A 145 -1.80 -14.24 -12.89
N ALA A 146 -2.93 -13.70 -13.38
CA ALA A 146 -4.19 -13.67 -12.64
C ALA A 146 -4.64 -15.06 -12.15
N SER A 147 -4.54 -16.09 -13.01
CA SER A 147 -4.98 -17.46 -12.68
C SER A 147 -4.05 -18.22 -11.73
N VAL A 148 -2.84 -17.72 -11.46
CA VAL A 148 -1.89 -18.30 -10.49
C VAL A 148 -1.74 -17.45 -9.22
N THR A 149 -2.41 -16.29 -9.15
CA THR A 149 -2.35 -15.38 -8.00
C THR A 149 -3.54 -15.61 -7.08
N ARG A 150 -3.30 -15.82 -5.78
CA ARG A 150 -4.36 -15.99 -4.78
C ARG A 150 -3.99 -15.43 -3.41
N ASN A 151 -5.02 -15.00 -2.69
CA ASN A 151 -4.94 -14.74 -1.26
C ASN A 151 -5.10 -16.07 -0.51
N VAL A 152 -4.28 -16.30 0.51
CA VAL A 152 -4.33 -17.50 1.36
C VAL A 152 -4.96 -17.17 2.73
N PRO A 153 -5.63 -18.12 3.41
CA PRO A 153 -6.24 -17.86 4.72
C PRO A 153 -5.18 -17.92 5.85
N GLY A 154 -4.13 -17.11 5.73
CA GLY A 154 -2.96 -17.13 6.61
C GLY A 154 -1.86 -16.23 6.05
N GLU A 155 -0.61 -16.55 6.37
CA GLU A 155 0.57 -15.84 5.85
C GLU A 155 1.10 -16.50 4.56
N ALA A 156 1.58 -15.69 3.62
CA ALA A 156 2.02 -16.19 2.32
C ALA A 156 3.22 -17.13 2.40
N ASP A 157 4.13 -16.94 3.37
CA ASP A 157 5.31 -17.78 3.61
C ASP A 157 4.92 -19.21 4.02
N ASP A 158 4.09 -19.35 5.06
CA ASP A 158 3.64 -20.65 5.57
C ASP A 158 2.87 -21.45 4.49
N TRP A 159 2.11 -20.75 3.63
CA TRP A 159 1.42 -21.38 2.48
C TRP A 159 2.33 -21.66 1.28
N CYS A 160 3.40 -20.89 1.08
CA CYS A 160 4.44 -21.23 0.09
C CYS A 160 5.12 -22.55 0.50
N ALA A 161 5.42 -22.72 1.79
CA ALA A 161 5.99 -23.95 2.32
C ALA A 161 5.05 -25.15 2.11
N LEU A 162 3.78 -25.05 2.53
CA LEU A 162 2.76 -26.09 2.30
C LEU A 162 2.68 -26.53 0.82
N GLN A 163 2.61 -25.58 -0.13
CA GLN A 163 2.55 -25.95 -1.53
C GLN A 163 3.84 -26.62 -2.05
N ALA A 164 5.00 -26.28 -1.47
CA ALA A 164 6.29 -26.84 -1.87
C ALA A 164 6.56 -28.23 -1.28
N THR A 165 5.95 -28.60 -0.15
CA THR A 165 6.02 -29.97 0.39
C THR A 165 5.17 -30.95 -0.43
N GLU A 166 4.04 -30.48 -0.99
CA GLU A 166 3.15 -31.28 -1.84
C GLU A 166 3.71 -31.57 -3.25
N LYS A 167 4.75 -30.86 -3.71
CA LYS A 167 5.21 -30.88 -5.12
C LYS A 167 6.72 -31.06 -5.26
N PRO A 168 7.21 -32.07 -6.02
CA PRO A 168 8.62 -32.20 -6.33
C PRO A 168 9.12 -31.04 -7.21
N ALA A 169 10.44 -30.80 -7.22
CA ALA A 169 11.09 -29.70 -7.96
C ALA A 169 10.46 -28.31 -7.69
N SER A 170 10.03 -28.07 -6.44
CA SER A 170 9.51 -26.77 -6.01
C SER A 170 10.61 -25.76 -5.71
N LEU A 171 10.42 -24.52 -6.19
CA LEU A 171 11.31 -23.39 -6.01
C LEU A 171 10.54 -22.26 -5.32
N ILE A 172 10.73 -22.04 -4.01
CA ILE A 172 10.15 -20.85 -3.37
C ILE A 172 11.04 -19.65 -3.64
N VAL A 173 10.44 -18.49 -3.91
CA VAL A 173 11.12 -17.18 -3.91
C VAL A 173 10.50 -16.27 -2.87
N SER A 174 11.28 -15.92 -1.83
CA SER A 174 10.88 -15.11 -0.66
C SER A 174 12.12 -14.46 -0.04
N ASP A 175 12.00 -13.40 0.78
CA ASP A 175 13.11 -12.88 1.61
C ASP A 175 12.98 -13.38 3.09
N ASP A 176 12.12 -14.36 3.39
CA ASP A 176 12.04 -15.03 4.71
C ASP A 176 12.97 -16.26 4.82
N THR A 177 13.69 -16.37 5.93
CA THR A 177 14.61 -17.47 6.21
C THR A 177 13.98 -18.62 6.97
N ASP A 178 12.84 -18.39 7.64
CA ASP A 178 12.12 -19.44 8.37
C ASP A 178 11.59 -20.52 7.40
N LEU A 179 11.42 -20.17 6.13
CA LEU A 179 11.15 -21.09 5.03
C LEU A 179 12.19 -22.20 4.86
N LEU A 180 13.40 -22.10 5.44
CA LEU A 180 14.39 -23.19 5.44
C LEU A 180 14.16 -24.25 6.52
N LEU A 181 13.21 -24.02 7.44
CA LEU A 181 13.00 -24.85 8.63
C LEU A 181 11.86 -25.87 8.47
N TYR A 182 11.12 -25.78 7.37
CA TYR A 182 10.12 -26.77 6.96
C TYR A 182 10.78 -28.02 6.38
N ASP A 183 10.09 -29.16 6.49
CA ASP A 183 10.54 -30.44 5.93
C ASP A 183 10.13 -30.57 4.45
N TYR A 184 11.12 -30.67 3.55
CA TYR A 184 10.89 -30.73 2.11
C TYR A 184 11.67 -31.89 1.46
N SER A 185 11.24 -32.26 0.25
CA SER A 185 12.02 -33.14 -0.63
C SER A 185 13.44 -32.61 -0.90
N THR A 186 14.38 -33.51 -1.24
CA THR A 186 15.76 -33.16 -1.63
C THR A 186 15.84 -32.23 -2.84
N ASP A 187 14.78 -32.20 -3.64
CA ASP A 187 14.69 -31.43 -4.87
C ASP A 187 14.12 -30.03 -4.62
N PHE A 188 13.72 -29.69 -3.39
CA PHE A 188 13.30 -28.34 -3.02
C PHE A 188 14.45 -27.33 -3.06
N ARG A 189 14.15 -26.09 -3.47
CA ARG A 189 15.08 -24.96 -3.45
C ARG A 189 14.38 -23.70 -2.92
N LEU A 190 15.10 -22.93 -2.11
CA LEU A 190 14.71 -21.56 -1.74
C LEU A 190 15.67 -20.56 -2.41
N LEU A 191 15.12 -19.56 -3.09
CA LEU A 191 15.86 -18.39 -3.57
C LEU A 191 15.44 -17.16 -2.76
N PHE A 192 16.42 -16.40 -2.28
CA PHE A 192 16.14 -15.07 -1.76
C PHE A 192 16.03 -14.07 -2.90
N TYR A 193 15.10 -13.12 -2.82
CA TYR A 193 14.90 -12.12 -3.87
C TYR A 193 16.16 -11.27 -4.13
N ARG A 194 16.94 -11.00 -3.08
CA ARG A 194 18.23 -10.30 -3.18
C ARG A 194 19.34 -11.13 -3.84
N ASP A 195 19.18 -12.45 -3.89
CA ASP A 195 20.15 -13.44 -4.38
C ASP A 195 19.70 -14.05 -5.74
N ALA A 196 18.64 -13.49 -6.34
CA ALA A 196 18.05 -13.85 -7.64
C ALA A 196 18.16 -12.68 -8.64
N GLU A 197 19.39 -12.40 -9.09
CA GLU A 197 19.65 -11.39 -10.11
C GLU A 197 19.18 -11.89 -11.48
N LEU A 198 18.20 -11.24 -12.10
CA LEU A 198 17.70 -11.63 -13.42
C LEU A 198 18.33 -10.84 -14.58
N TRP A 199 18.98 -9.71 -14.30
CA TRP A 199 19.65 -8.85 -15.29
C TRP A 199 20.79 -8.03 -14.63
N PRO A 200 21.86 -7.65 -15.37
CA PRO A 200 22.08 -7.86 -16.81
C PRO A 200 22.43 -9.31 -17.18
N GLU A 201 22.96 -10.08 -16.24
CA GLU A 201 23.22 -11.52 -16.37
C GLU A 201 22.40 -12.25 -15.32
N THR A 202 21.80 -13.40 -15.67
CA THR A 202 21.02 -14.18 -14.70
C THR A 202 21.94 -14.95 -13.76
N LYS A 203 21.80 -14.70 -12.45
CA LYS A 203 22.59 -15.33 -11.38
C LYS A 203 21.67 -15.70 -10.23
N PHE A 204 21.65 -16.98 -9.90
CA PHE A 204 20.90 -17.52 -8.77
C PHE A 204 21.84 -18.05 -7.71
N LYS A 205 21.68 -17.56 -6.48
CA LYS A 205 22.25 -18.13 -5.26
C LYS A 205 21.08 -18.58 -4.38
N GLY A 206 21.04 -19.87 -4.07
CA GLY A 206 19.91 -20.51 -3.42
C GLY A 206 20.31 -21.57 -2.42
N TYR A 207 19.32 -22.10 -1.72
CA TYR A 207 19.49 -22.93 -0.55
C TYR A 207 18.71 -24.24 -0.72
N SER A 208 19.33 -25.36 -0.34
CA SER A 208 18.66 -26.66 -0.19
C SER A 208 18.84 -27.11 1.26
N PRO A 209 17.78 -27.15 2.09
CA PRO A 209 17.87 -27.56 3.49
C PRO A 209 18.55 -28.92 3.66
N SER A 210 18.21 -29.89 2.80
CA SER A 210 18.82 -31.23 2.82
C SER A 210 20.34 -31.22 2.53
N ALA A 211 20.80 -30.39 1.59
CA ALA A 211 22.23 -30.24 1.29
C ALA A 211 22.98 -29.58 2.45
N ILE A 212 22.40 -28.54 3.04
CA ILE A 212 22.98 -27.81 4.19
C ILE A 212 23.06 -28.74 5.41
N CYS A 213 22.01 -29.51 5.72
CA CYS A 213 22.03 -30.51 6.78
C CYS A 213 23.15 -31.56 6.57
N LYS A 214 23.32 -32.03 5.33
CA LYS A 214 24.38 -32.99 4.98
C LYS A 214 25.79 -32.39 5.14
N GLU A 215 25.99 -31.14 4.73
CA GLU A 215 27.27 -30.44 4.86
C GLU A 215 27.64 -30.17 6.33
N LEU A 216 26.66 -29.76 7.14
CA LEU A 216 26.84 -29.43 8.55
C LEU A 216 26.81 -30.65 9.50
N GLY A 217 26.47 -31.84 8.99
CA GLY A 217 26.30 -33.04 9.81
C GLY A 217 25.16 -32.89 10.82
N LEU A 218 24.02 -32.34 10.39
CA LEU A 218 22.83 -32.10 11.19
C LEU A 218 21.65 -32.98 10.73
N PRO A 219 20.78 -33.45 11.64
CA PRO A 219 19.58 -34.20 11.28
C PRO A 219 18.50 -33.31 10.64
N ASN A 220 18.43 -32.04 11.02
CA ASN A 220 17.48 -31.04 10.52
C ASN A 220 18.02 -29.61 10.80
N LEU A 221 17.44 -28.59 10.15
CA LEU A 221 17.78 -27.18 10.43
C LEU A 221 17.01 -26.62 11.63
N THR A 222 15.89 -27.23 12.04
CA THR A 222 15.09 -26.77 13.20
C THR A 222 15.85 -26.85 14.51
N SER A 223 16.65 -27.88 14.76
CA SER A 223 17.52 -27.96 15.95
C SER A 223 18.61 -26.91 15.96
N PHE A 224 19.20 -26.59 14.80
CA PHE A 224 20.18 -25.51 14.69
C PHE A 224 19.55 -24.13 14.93
N ALA A 225 18.38 -23.89 14.35
CA ALA A 225 17.61 -22.67 14.54
C ALA A 225 17.13 -22.50 16.00
N TYR A 226 16.73 -23.58 16.66
CA TYR A 226 16.38 -23.61 18.08
C TYR A 226 17.57 -23.19 18.95
N CYS A 227 18.75 -23.78 18.75
CA CYS A 227 19.96 -23.39 19.47
C CYS A 227 20.34 -21.91 19.20
N LEU A 228 20.25 -21.46 17.94
CA LEU A 228 20.55 -20.08 17.56
C LEU A 228 19.59 -19.05 18.20
N ALA A 229 18.31 -19.41 18.36
CA ALA A 229 17.32 -18.58 19.04
C ALA A 229 17.60 -18.42 20.55
N HIS A 230 18.23 -19.43 21.17
CA HIS A 230 18.61 -19.40 22.59
C HIS A 230 19.98 -18.73 22.83
N ASP A 231 20.95 -18.93 21.93
CA ASP A 231 22.31 -18.36 22.04
C ASP A 231 22.82 -17.84 20.68
N SER A 232 22.29 -16.67 20.27
CA SER A 232 22.62 -16.05 18.98
C SER A 232 24.10 -15.62 18.83
N HIS A 233 24.83 -15.52 19.94
CA HIS A 233 26.22 -15.07 19.98
C HIS A 233 27.24 -16.20 19.88
N SER A 234 26.84 -17.45 20.14
CA SER A 234 27.75 -18.59 20.12
C SER A 234 28.41 -18.84 18.76
N PRO A 235 29.62 -19.44 18.74
CA PRO A 235 30.26 -19.87 17.50
C PRO A 235 29.49 -21.04 16.88
N GLU A 236 29.53 -21.11 15.55
CA GLU A 236 28.74 -22.05 14.75
C GLU A 236 29.02 -23.52 15.07
N SER A 237 30.30 -23.87 15.29
CA SER A 237 30.70 -25.21 15.71
C SER A 237 30.11 -25.64 17.06
N LYS A 238 29.91 -24.70 18.00
CA LYS A 238 29.21 -24.96 19.26
C LYS A 238 27.72 -25.19 18.98
N LEU A 239 27.08 -24.32 18.20
CA LEU A 239 25.66 -24.44 17.84
C LEU A 239 25.35 -25.77 17.11
N ILE A 240 26.22 -26.22 16.20
CA ILE A 240 26.09 -27.54 15.53
C ILE A 240 26.23 -28.69 16.54
N GLY A 241 27.19 -28.58 17.47
CA GLY A 241 27.39 -29.55 18.54
C GLY A 241 26.22 -29.60 19.56
N GLU A 242 25.52 -28.49 19.76
CA GLU A 242 24.31 -28.43 20.60
C GLU A 242 23.08 -28.94 19.84
N ALA A 243 22.90 -28.55 18.58
CA ALA A 243 21.80 -28.97 17.71
C ALA A 243 21.71 -30.50 17.56
N ASN A 244 22.87 -31.17 17.44
CA ASN A 244 22.98 -32.63 17.41
C ASN A 244 22.66 -33.33 18.75
N ARG A 245 22.47 -32.57 19.84
CA ARG A 245 22.13 -33.05 21.19
C ARG A 245 20.79 -32.52 21.70
N VAL A 246 20.04 -31.79 20.88
CA VAL A 246 18.72 -31.27 21.25
C VAL A 246 17.77 -32.43 21.50
N ASP A 247 17.14 -32.43 22.68
CA ASP A 247 16.02 -33.33 22.96
C ASP A 247 14.80 -32.88 22.14
N THR A 248 14.61 -33.53 21.00
CA THR A 248 13.48 -33.28 20.10
C THR A 248 12.11 -33.66 20.68
N THR A 249 12.07 -34.34 21.85
CA THR A 249 10.84 -34.65 22.59
C THR A 249 10.51 -33.63 23.68
N SER A 250 11.43 -32.70 23.97
CA SER A 250 11.22 -31.65 24.98
C SER A 250 10.13 -30.67 24.56
N GLN A 251 9.27 -30.27 25.51
CA GLN A 251 8.15 -29.38 25.22
C GLN A 251 8.60 -28.04 24.62
N THR A 252 9.72 -27.49 25.07
CA THR A 252 10.26 -26.22 24.55
C THR A 252 10.71 -26.32 23.09
N TYR A 253 11.25 -27.47 22.66
CA TYR A 253 11.56 -27.72 21.26
C TYR A 253 10.30 -27.93 20.43
N LEU A 254 9.34 -28.72 20.94
CA LEU A 254 8.07 -28.96 20.26
C LEU A 254 7.28 -27.66 20.07
N ASP A 255 7.23 -26.79 21.08
CA ASP A 255 6.58 -25.47 21.00
C ASP A 255 7.26 -24.55 19.96
N PHE A 256 8.58 -24.63 19.82
CA PHE A 256 9.35 -23.91 18.80
C PHE A 256 9.10 -24.46 17.39
N VAL A 257 9.13 -25.79 17.21
CA VAL A 257 8.99 -26.43 15.89
C VAL A 257 7.54 -26.45 15.39
N LYS A 258 6.54 -26.29 16.28
CA LYS A 258 5.11 -26.28 15.95
C LYS A 258 4.70 -25.32 14.82
N ARG A 259 5.45 -24.23 14.58
CA ARG A 259 5.20 -23.34 13.41
C ARG A 259 5.59 -24.01 12.09
N TYR A 260 6.65 -24.82 12.07
CA TYR A 260 7.21 -25.44 10.87
C TYR A 260 6.61 -26.83 10.58
N THR A 261 5.73 -27.35 11.44
CA THR A 261 4.94 -28.55 11.16
C THR A 261 3.74 -28.20 10.29
N VAL A 262 3.82 -28.54 8.99
CA VAL A 262 2.77 -28.29 8.01
C VAL A 262 1.49 -29.07 8.37
N ALA A 263 0.48 -28.37 8.89
CA ALA A 263 -0.85 -28.92 9.14
C ALA A 263 -1.92 -27.82 8.91
N PRO A 264 -2.66 -27.83 7.79
CA PRO A 264 -3.75 -26.88 7.58
C PRO A 264 -4.84 -27.06 8.64
N SER A 265 -5.26 -25.97 9.26
CA SER A 265 -6.28 -25.98 10.30
C SER A 265 -7.68 -26.17 9.72
N ALA A 266 -8.62 -26.66 10.53
CA ALA A 266 -10.01 -26.79 10.11
C ALA A 266 -10.68 -25.43 9.78
N LYS A 267 -10.13 -24.30 10.24
CA LYS A 267 -10.59 -22.95 9.85
C LYS A 267 -10.11 -22.58 8.46
N ASP A 268 -8.90 -23.00 8.08
CA ASP A 268 -8.28 -22.78 6.77
C ASP A 268 -9.12 -23.44 5.66
N PHE A 269 -9.69 -24.62 5.97
CA PHE A 269 -10.67 -25.30 5.13
C PHE A 269 -12.01 -24.56 5.00
N PHE A 270 -12.41 -23.75 5.99
CA PHE A 270 -13.65 -22.98 5.94
C PHE A 270 -13.56 -21.82 4.93
N PHE A 271 -12.41 -21.13 4.89
CA PHE A 271 -12.14 -20.04 3.94
C PHE A 271 -11.79 -20.52 2.52
N THR A 272 -11.36 -21.76 2.35
CA THR A 272 -11.08 -22.35 1.03
C THR A 272 -12.30 -23.06 0.43
N ASN A 273 -13.19 -23.66 1.24
CA ASN A 273 -14.39 -24.33 0.74
C ASN A 273 -15.56 -23.37 0.42
N ARG A 274 -15.64 -22.19 1.06
CA ARG A 274 -16.44 -21.10 0.50
C ARG A 274 -15.65 -20.47 -0.65
N THR A 275 -15.93 -20.93 -1.88
CA THR A 275 -15.43 -20.39 -3.16
C THR A 275 -15.98 -18.99 -3.47
N VAL A 276 -15.87 -18.09 -2.50
CA VAL A 276 -16.29 -16.69 -2.59
C VAL A 276 -15.15 -15.93 -3.27
N SER A 277 -15.31 -15.67 -4.57
CA SER A 277 -14.30 -15.01 -5.40
C SER A 277 -13.87 -13.65 -4.87
N SER A 278 -14.74 -12.92 -4.19
CA SER A 278 -14.45 -11.62 -3.56
C SER A 278 -13.39 -11.70 -2.44
N LEU A 279 -13.20 -12.86 -1.80
CA LEU A 279 -12.09 -13.07 -0.84
C LEU A 279 -10.70 -13.00 -1.51
N GLN A 280 -10.61 -13.35 -2.80
CA GLN A 280 -9.34 -13.45 -3.53
C GLN A 280 -8.75 -12.09 -3.92
N THR A 281 -9.53 -11.01 -3.82
CA THR A 281 -9.14 -9.64 -4.17
C THR A 281 -9.00 -8.72 -2.95
N LEU A 282 -9.13 -9.26 -1.73
CA LEU A 282 -9.06 -8.46 -0.51
C LEU A 282 -7.66 -7.91 -0.23
N ASP A 283 -7.64 -6.75 0.41
CA ASP A 283 -6.49 -6.29 1.19
C ASP A 283 -6.32 -7.19 2.42
N VAL A 284 -5.07 -7.55 2.76
CA VAL A 284 -4.73 -8.35 3.95
C VAL A 284 -5.43 -7.87 5.23
N ARG A 285 -5.52 -6.55 5.45
CA ARG A 285 -6.16 -5.97 6.65
C ARG A 285 -7.68 -6.13 6.66
N ILE A 286 -8.29 -6.16 5.48
CA ILE A 286 -9.74 -6.37 5.29
C ILE A 286 -10.04 -7.87 5.41
N SER A 287 -9.17 -8.73 4.87
CA SER A 287 -9.25 -10.18 5.09
C SER A 287 -9.10 -10.57 6.57
N GLU A 288 -8.15 -9.96 7.29
CA GLU A 288 -7.95 -10.16 8.73
C GLU A 288 -9.17 -9.64 9.54
N PHE A 289 -9.75 -8.49 9.15
CA PHE A 289 -10.98 -7.99 9.77
C PHE A 289 -12.17 -8.92 9.54
N ILE A 290 -12.44 -9.31 8.29
CA ILE A 290 -13.58 -10.18 7.94
C ILE A 290 -13.44 -11.55 8.64
N HIS A 291 -12.23 -12.11 8.71
CA HIS A 291 -11.98 -13.32 9.48
C HIS A 291 -12.31 -13.16 10.98
N GLN A 292 -11.94 -12.03 11.59
CA GLN A 292 -12.26 -11.74 12.99
C GLN A 292 -13.74 -11.40 13.24
N GLY A 293 -14.41 -10.78 12.27
CA GLY A 293 -15.83 -10.43 12.35
C GLY A 293 -16.73 -11.65 12.25
N LEU A 294 -16.40 -12.59 11.36
CA LEU A 294 -17.15 -13.85 11.19
C LEU A 294 -16.93 -14.86 12.32
N ASP A 295 -15.87 -14.73 13.13
CA ASP A 295 -15.67 -15.53 14.35
C ASP A 295 -16.21 -14.78 15.56
N SER A 296 -17.43 -15.15 16.00
CA SER A 296 -18.15 -14.50 17.11
C SER A 296 -17.39 -14.48 18.45
N ARG A 297 -16.28 -15.24 18.59
CA ARG A 297 -15.47 -15.36 19.81
C ARG A 297 -14.32 -14.36 19.95
N LEU A 298 -13.98 -13.62 18.90
CA LEU A 298 -12.86 -12.67 18.88
C LEU A 298 -13.36 -11.23 19.11
N ASP A 299 -12.52 -10.33 19.63
CA ASP A 299 -12.76 -8.88 19.53
C ASP A 299 -11.97 -8.36 18.32
N PRO A 300 -12.58 -7.73 17.29
CA PRO A 300 -11.85 -7.39 16.06
C PRO A 300 -10.88 -6.23 16.27
N ILE A 301 -9.63 -6.47 15.92
CA ILE A 301 -8.58 -5.46 15.84
C ILE A 301 -8.21 -5.23 14.38
N VAL A 302 -8.34 -3.99 13.92
CA VAL A 302 -8.01 -3.54 12.56
C VAL A 302 -6.72 -2.74 12.61
N TYR A 303 -5.64 -3.32 12.06
CA TYR A 303 -4.34 -2.65 11.94
C TYR A 303 -4.32 -1.75 10.71
N LEU A 304 -4.65 -0.47 10.88
CA LEU A 304 -4.73 0.48 9.76
C LEU A 304 -3.35 0.68 9.09
N PRO A 305 -3.31 0.93 7.76
CA PRO A 305 -2.07 1.19 7.02
C PRO A 305 -1.24 2.32 7.66
N PHE A 306 0.08 2.16 7.71
CA PHE A 306 0.96 3.25 8.11
C PHE A 306 0.98 4.33 7.02
N LEU A 307 0.51 5.54 7.33
CA LEU A 307 0.57 6.70 6.44
C LEU A 307 1.73 7.62 6.85
N VAL A 308 2.45 8.20 5.89
CA VAL A 308 3.46 9.23 6.17
C VAL A 308 2.78 10.58 6.36
N GLU A 309 2.74 11.08 7.60
CA GLU A 309 2.01 12.29 8.00
C GLU A 309 2.80 13.12 9.02
N ASP A 310 2.49 14.42 9.17
CA ASP A 310 3.07 15.24 10.24
C ASP A 310 2.55 14.78 11.61
N GLN A 311 3.46 14.28 12.45
CA GLN A 311 3.16 13.74 13.77
C GLN A 311 2.72 14.80 14.79
N HIS A 312 2.99 16.08 14.52
CA HIS A 312 2.49 17.20 15.32
C HIS A 312 1.00 17.52 15.05
N ARG A 313 0.40 16.89 14.03
CA ARG A 313 -1.04 17.00 13.72
C ARG A 313 -1.79 15.76 14.23
N ALA A 314 -3.13 15.87 14.31
CA ALA A 314 -4.02 14.74 14.54
C ALA A 314 -3.79 13.64 13.47
N SER A 315 -4.20 12.40 13.73
CA SER A 315 -4.00 11.31 12.75
C SER A 315 -4.89 11.50 11.53
N ALA A 316 -4.32 11.36 10.34
CA ALA A 316 -5.05 11.31 9.08
C ALA A 316 -6.16 10.25 9.08
N TRP A 317 -6.01 9.18 9.87
CA TRP A 317 -7.05 8.15 10.05
C TRP A 317 -8.32 8.61 10.78
N ALA A 318 -8.37 9.84 11.30
CA ALA A 318 -9.65 10.45 11.68
C ALA A 318 -10.59 10.55 10.47
N HIS A 319 -10.05 10.89 9.30
CA HIS A 319 -10.82 11.04 8.07
C HIS A 319 -11.40 9.70 7.58
N GLY A 320 -12.67 9.74 7.20
CA GLY A 320 -13.40 8.56 6.73
C GLY A 320 -13.62 7.49 7.80
N GLN A 321 -13.53 7.84 9.09
CA GLN A 321 -13.78 6.90 10.19
C GLN A 321 -15.20 6.31 10.12
N ASP A 322 -16.20 7.13 9.80
CA ASP A 322 -17.61 6.71 9.73
C ASP A 322 -17.87 5.67 8.62
N LEU A 323 -17.21 5.81 7.46
CA LEU A 323 -17.25 4.81 6.39
C LEU A 323 -16.70 3.45 6.87
N ARG A 324 -15.66 3.47 7.70
CA ARG A 324 -15.11 2.25 8.30
C ARG A 324 -16.03 1.72 9.41
N ALA A 325 -16.64 2.58 10.23
CA ALA A 325 -17.64 2.18 11.21
C ALA A 325 -18.85 1.47 10.58
N ILE A 326 -19.38 1.99 9.46
CA ILE A 326 -20.40 1.29 8.65
C ILE A 326 -19.88 -0.07 8.17
N SER A 327 -18.66 -0.10 7.59
CA SER A 327 -18.03 -1.34 7.11
C SER A 327 -17.87 -2.38 8.21
N TYR A 328 -17.58 -1.95 9.45
CA TYR A 328 -17.47 -2.82 10.61
C TYR A 328 -18.85 -3.33 11.04
N SER A 329 -19.83 -2.43 11.23
CA SER A 329 -21.20 -2.74 11.66
C SER A 329 -21.89 -3.78 10.78
N ILE A 330 -21.60 -3.79 9.48
CA ILE A 330 -22.13 -4.77 8.51
C ILE A 330 -21.68 -6.21 8.80
N PHE A 331 -20.52 -6.42 9.44
CA PHE A 331 -19.95 -7.75 9.74
C PHE A 331 -20.03 -8.17 11.21
N THR A 332 -20.28 -7.23 12.13
CA THR A 332 -20.18 -7.47 13.58
C THR A 332 -21.46 -7.04 14.30
N THR A 333 -22.60 -7.54 13.83
CA THR A 333 -23.94 -7.15 14.30
C THR A 333 -24.25 -7.56 15.75
N ASP A 334 -23.46 -8.49 16.31
CA ASP A 334 -23.51 -8.94 17.70
C ASP A 334 -22.62 -8.10 18.65
N ARG A 335 -21.97 -7.05 18.13
CA ARG A 335 -20.97 -6.23 18.86
C ARG A 335 -21.34 -4.76 18.86
N SER A 336 -20.86 -4.04 19.86
CA SER A 336 -20.99 -2.58 19.98
C SER A 336 -19.73 -1.80 19.60
N ARG A 337 -18.59 -2.48 19.42
CA ARG A 337 -17.28 -1.85 19.15
C ARG A 337 -16.34 -2.70 18.30
N VAL A 338 -15.47 -2.03 17.56
CA VAL A 338 -14.25 -2.57 16.92
C VAL A 338 -13.05 -1.72 17.33
N GLN A 339 -11.85 -2.29 17.37
CA GLN A 339 -10.63 -1.57 17.75
C GLN A 339 -9.77 -1.26 16.52
N GLU A 340 -9.41 0.00 16.32
CA GLU A 340 -8.43 0.42 15.32
C GLU A 340 -7.05 0.64 15.97
N HIS A 341 -6.05 -0.12 15.52
CA HIS A 341 -4.66 0.17 15.86
C HIS A 341 -4.11 1.24 14.89
N ARG A 342 -4.01 2.49 15.37
CA ARG A 342 -3.61 3.65 14.55
C ARG A 342 -2.69 4.61 15.33
N ARG A 343 -2.12 5.61 14.64
CA ARG A 343 -1.31 6.66 15.29
C ARG A 343 -2.20 7.55 16.17
N LYS A 344 -1.71 7.90 17.36
CA LYS A 344 -2.24 8.94 18.26
C LYS A 344 -1.07 9.76 18.80
N ALA A 345 -0.98 11.02 18.39
CA ALA A 345 0.20 11.86 18.56
C ALA A 345 1.48 11.17 18.06
N GLN A 346 2.55 11.07 18.86
CA GLN A 346 3.83 10.46 18.47
C GLN A 346 3.92 8.95 18.75
N LYS A 347 2.81 8.27 19.08
CA LYS A 347 2.76 6.83 19.37
C LYS A 347 1.66 6.13 18.57
N ALA A 348 1.72 4.81 18.49
CA ALA A 348 0.57 4.00 18.10
C ALA A 348 -0.31 3.71 19.34
N SER A 349 -1.62 3.58 19.14
CA SER A 349 -2.57 3.18 20.18
C SER A 349 -3.77 2.48 19.56
N LEU A 350 -4.39 1.58 20.31
CA LEU A 350 -5.75 1.14 20.04
C LEU A 350 -6.72 2.29 20.29
N GLN A 351 -7.68 2.46 19.38
CA GLN A 351 -8.84 3.32 19.54
C GLN A 351 -10.10 2.50 19.33
N GLU A 352 -11.05 2.59 20.26
CA GLU A 352 -12.38 1.99 20.08
C GLU A 352 -13.20 2.84 19.10
N ILE A 353 -13.87 2.15 18.18
CA ILE A 353 -14.84 2.68 17.23
C ILE A 353 -16.19 2.09 17.62
N GLU A 354 -17.14 2.94 17.99
CA GLU A 354 -18.51 2.54 18.27
C GLU A 354 -19.19 2.12 16.96
N LEU A 355 -20.02 1.07 17.03
CA LEU A 355 -20.73 0.51 15.89
C LEU A 355 -22.17 0.98 15.86
N TYR A 356 -22.69 1.23 14.66
CA TYR A 356 -24.11 1.49 14.48
C TYR A 356 -24.94 0.25 14.81
N PRO A 357 -25.96 0.37 15.69
CA PRO A 357 -26.89 -0.73 15.93
C PRO A 357 -27.71 -1.04 14.66
N PRO A 358 -28.24 -2.26 14.47
CA PRO A 358 -28.90 -2.65 13.22
C PRO A 358 -30.05 -1.73 12.77
N GLN A 359 -30.74 -1.10 13.72
CA GLN A 359 -31.82 -0.14 13.48
C GLN A 359 -31.34 1.18 12.85
N GLU A 360 -30.13 1.61 13.18
CA GLU A 360 -29.52 2.86 12.68
C GLU A 360 -28.66 2.60 11.44
N LEU A 361 -28.01 1.43 11.35
CA LEU A 361 -27.13 1.04 10.26
C LEU A 361 -27.80 1.21 8.88
N SER A 362 -29.07 0.82 8.74
CA SER A 362 -29.82 0.98 7.48
C SER A 362 -29.95 2.46 7.08
N THR A 363 -30.26 3.33 8.03
CA THR A 363 -30.42 4.78 7.82
C THR A 363 -29.09 5.44 7.46
N MET A 364 -28.02 5.10 8.21
CA MET A 364 -26.68 5.63 7.95
C MET A 364 -26.16 5.18 6.59
N MET A 365 -26.29 3.88 6.28
CA MET A 365 -25.88 3.32 4.99
C MET A 365 -26.67 3.93 3.82
N GLN A 366 -27.98 4.17 3.98
CA GLN A 366 -28.80 4.84 2.97
C GLN A 366 -28.35 6.28 2.71
N GLY A 367 -27.96 7.03 3.76
CA GLY A 367 -27.42 8.37 3.62
C GLY A 367 -26.10 8.40 2.83
N TYR A 368 -25.17 7.48 3.15
CA TYR A 368 -23.93 7.34 2.39
C TYR A 368 -24.16 6.84 0.96
N ALA A 369 -25.11 5.92 0.75
CA ALA A 369 -25.51 5.48 -0.59
C ALA A 369 -25.96 6.67 -1.44
N HIS A 370 -26.91 7.46 -0.94
CA HIS A 370 -27.41 8.64 -1.65
C HIS A 370 -26.30 9.65 -1.98
N ASN A 371 -25.40 9.93 -1.03
CA ASN A 371 -24.28 10.84 -1.25
C ASN A 371 -23.30 10.33 -2.31
N ILE A 372 -23.06 9.00 -2.36
CA ILE A 372 -22.18 8.38 -3.35
C ILE A 372 -22.85 8.37 -4.73
N SER A 373 -24.13 7.97 -4.85
CA SER A 373 -24.85 7.97 -6.12
C SER A 373 -24.96 9.38 -6.71
N ALA A 374 -25.36 10.37 -5.90
CA ALA A 374 -25.44 11.78 -6.32
C ALA A 374 -24.07 12.34 -6.76
N TRP A 375 -22.97 11.89 -6.15
CA TRP A 375 -21.61 12.24 -6.59
C TRP A 375 -21.26 11.61 -7.94
N VAL A 376 -21.57 10.34 -8.15
CA VAL A 376 -21.34 9.65 -9.44
C VAL A 376 -22.16 10.31 -10.55
N GLU A 377 -23.43 10.65 -10.30
CA GLU A 377 -24.27 11.42 -11.22
C GLU A 377 -23.67 12.80 -11.54
N TRP A 378 -23.32 13.59 -10.51
CA TRP A 378 -22.70 14.92 -10.66
C TRP A 378 -21.38 14.89 -11.45
N THR A 379 -20.55 13.85 -11.25
CA THR A 379 -19.30 13.70 -12.01
C THR A 379 -19.53 13.31 -13.47
N ALA A 380 -20.57 12.51 -13.75
CA ALA A 380 -20.96 12.17 -15.11
C ALA A 380 -21.55 13.37 -15.88
N GLU A 381 -22.39 14.19 -15.24
CA GLU A 381 -22.96 15.42 -15.83
C GLU A 381 -21.91 16.46 -16.24
N ARG A 382 -20.73 16.44 -15.61
CA ARG A 382 -19.62 17.38 -15.81
C ARG A 382 -18.45 16.82 -16.63
N ASP A 383 -18.58 15.61 -17.19
CA ASP A 383 -17.50 14.90 -17.88
C ASP A 383 -16.18 14.86 -17.07
N VAL A 384 -16.28 14.71 -15.74
CA VAL A 384 -15.11 14.74 -14.84
C VAL A 384 -14.15 13.61 -15.20
N PRO A 385 -12.85 13.87 -15.44
CA PRO A 385 -11.89 12.81 -15.76
C PRO A 385 -11.90 11.70 -14.72
N TYR A 386 -12.03 10.44 -15.15
CA TYR A 386 -12.25 9.28 -14.27
C TYR A 386 -11.27 9.20 -13.08
N ILE A 387 -10.01 9.57 -13.33
CA ILE A 387 -8.90 9.59 -12.37
C ILE A 387 -9.07 10.60 -11.22
N LEU A 388 -9.99 11.56 -11.37
CA LEU A 388 -10.30 12.63 -10.39
C LEU A 388 -11.59 12.39 -9.60
N ILE A 389 -12.51 11.55 -10.08
CA ILE A 389 -13.82 11.29 -9.45
C ILE A 389 -13.68 10.99 -7.96
N TRP A 390 -12.87 9.98 -7.61
CA TRP A 390 -12.72 9.53 -6.22
C TRP A 390 -11.79 10.41 -5.38
N PRO A 391 -10.67 10.94 -5.89
CA PRO A 391 -9.89 11.95 -5.15
C PRO A 391 -10.68 13.21 -4.80
N LEU A 392 -11.56 13.71 -5.69
CA LEU A 392 -12.41 14.87 -5.40
C LEU A 392 -13.48 14.54 -4.34
N PHE A 393 -14.12 13.37 -4.39
CA PHE A 393 -15.02 12.91 -3.31
C PHE A 393 -14.30 12.80 -1.96
N ALA A 394 -13.08 12.26 -1.96
CA ALA A 394 -12.25 12.15 -0.77
C ALA A 394 -11.80 13.51 -0.22
N ILE A 395 -11.63 14.54 -1.06
CA ILE A 395 -11.48 15.93 -0.61
C ILE A 395 -12.73 16.40 0.12
N GLY A 396 -13.93 16.11 -0.40
CA GLY A 396 -15.21 16.41 0.25
C GLY A 396 -15.38 15.75 1.62
N ILE A 397 -14.85 14.54 1.82
CA ILE A 397 -14.79 13.87 3.13
C ILE A 397 -13.81 14.56 4.08
N VAL A 398 -12.61 14.93 3.59
CA VAL A 398 -11.54 15.50 4.43
C VAL A 398 -11.85 16.93 4.86
N LEU A 399 -12.39 17.77 3.97
CA LEU A 399 -12.52 19.22 4.18
C LEU A 399 -13.28 19.63 5.47
N PRO A 400 -14.48 19.10 5.78
CA PRO A 400 -15.25 19.49 6.97
C PRO A 400 -14.52 19.17 8.29
N GLU A 401 -13.65 18.16 8.30
CA GLU A 401 -12.91 17.73 9.49
C GLU A 401 -11.62 18.55 9.74
N LEU A 402 -11.18 19.36 8.77
CA LEU A 402 -9.97 20.17 8.92
C LEU A 402 -10.22 21.43 9.77
N LYS A 403 -9.44 21.59 10.84
CA LYS A 403 -9.43 22.81 11.70
C LYS A 403 -9.19 24.12 10.95
N SER A 404 -8.59 24.04 9.77
CA SER A 404 -8.33 25.16 8.87
C SER A 404 -8.31 24.64 7.45
N ALA A 405 -9.18 25.17 6.59
CA ALA A 405 -9.20 24.81 5.18
C ALA A 405 -7.83 25.12 4.53
N PRO A 406 -7.28 24.24 3.69
CA PRO A 406 -6.06 24.52 2.93
C PRO A 406 -6.38 25.43 1.72
N PRO A 407 -5.39 26.08 1.11
CA PRO A 407 -5.59 26.78 -0.17
C PRO A 407 -5.86 25.80 -1.31
N LEU A 408 -6.66 26.20 -2.31
CA LEU A 408 -6.90 25.40 -3.53
C LEU A 408 -5.60 24.98 -4.22
N ALA A 409 -4.60 25.86 -4.22
CA ALA A 409 -3.27 25.59 -4.79
C ALA A 409 -2.55 24.39 -4.14
N LEU A 410 -2.85 24.05 -2.88
CA LEU A 410 -2.28 22.87 -2.22
C LEU A 410 -2.99 21.58 -2.66
N TRP A 411 -4.31 21.60 -2.81
CA TRP A 411 -5.04 20.47 -3.41
C TRP A 411 -4.64 20.22 -4.86
N LEU A 412 -4.52 21.28 -5.66
CA LEU A 412 -4.00 21.20 -7.04
C LEU A 412 -2.64 20.50 -7.08
N ARG A 413 -1.73 20.80 -6.14
CA ARG A 413 -0.44 20.11 -6.04
C ARG A 413 -0.58 18.63 -5.70
N VAL A 414 -1.36 18.30 -4.66
CA VAL A 414 -1.58 16.91 -4.22
C VAL A 414 -2.16 16.06 -5.36
N LEU A 415 -3.23 16.53 -6.02
CA LEU A 415 -3.86 15.79 -7.12
C LEU A 415 -2.94 15.61 -8.34
N ASN A 416 -2.09 16.59 -8.64
CA ASN A 416 -1.10 16.52 -9.72
C ASN A 416 0.21 15.81 -9.33
N ALA A 417 0.33 15.27 -8.12
CA ALA A 417 1.58 14.76 -7.53
C ALA A 417 2.76 15.74 -7.59
N ASP A 418 2.49 17.05 -7.54
CA ASP A 418 3.48 18.13 -7.63
C ASP A 418 4.03 18.46 -6.23
N PHE A 419 4.97 17.64 -5.77
CA PHE A 419 5.52 17.71 -4.41
C PHE A 419 6.23 19.05 -4.13
N ASP A 420 5.65 19.85 -3.23
CA ASP A 420 6.13 21.21 -2.94
C ASP A 420 7.16 21.31 -1.80
N ASN A 421 7.63 20.16 -1.31
CA ASN A 421 8.57 20.06 -0.19
C ASN A 421 8.03 20.63 1.13
N THR A 422 6.74 20.44 1.45
CA THR A 422 6.14 20.86 2.73
C THR A 422 5.50 19.71 3.53
N TRP A 423 5.48 19.86 4.85
CA TRP A 423 4.74 18.97 5.75
C TRP A 423 3.21 19.09 5.59
N ASP A 424 2.72 20.24 5.12
CA ASP A 424 1.30 20.41 4.80
C ASP A 424 0.88 19.56 3.60
N TYR A 425 1.69 19.52 2.53
CA TYR A 425 1.48 18.56 1.42
C TYR A 425 1.51 17.12 1.91
N ILE A 426 2.52 16.73 2.71
CA ILE A 426 2.68 15.37 3.23
C ILE A 426 1.43 14.94 4.01
N HIS A 427 1.00 15.77 4.96
CA HIS A 427 -0.15 15.46 5.80
C HIS A 427 -1.47 15.50 5.03
N LEU A 428 -1.65 16.44 4.09
CA LEU A 428 -2.87 16.50 3.28
C LEU A 428 -2.98 15.31 2.31
N THR A 429 -1.84 14.84 1.78
CA THR A 429 -1.76 13.59 1.01
C THR A 429 -2.17 12.39 1.88
N ALA A 430 -1.71 12.32 3.13
CA ALA A 430 -2.13 11.28 4.07
C ALA A 430 -3.63 11.35 4.38
N SER A 431 -4.19 12.55 4.60
CA SER A 431 -5.65 12.72 4.80
C SER A 431 -6.45 12.21 3.60
N LEU A 432 -6.02 12.55 2.38
CA LEU A 432 -6.62 12.06 1.14
C LEU A 432 -6.56 10.53 1.05
N HIS A 433 -5.39 9.93 1.35
CA HIS A 433 -5.22 8.48 1.37
C HIS A 433 -6.10 7.79 2.41
N ALA A 434 -6.30 8.39 3.59
CA ALA A 434 -7.16 7.80 4.63
C ALA A 434 -8.62 7.74 4.19
N ALA A 435 -9.15 8.82 3.60
CA ALA A 435 -10.50 8.86 3.04
C ALA A 435 -10.66 7.90 1.86
N LEU A 436 -9.73 7.91 0.89
CA LEU A 436 -9.72 6.96 -0.24
C LEU A 436 -9.66 5.51 0.22
N TYR A 437 -8.79 5.17 1.19
CA TYR A 437 -8.71 3.81 1.71
C TYR A 437 -9.98 3.40 2.46
N SER A 438 -10.64 4.31 3.18
CA SER A 438 -11.91 4.03 3.85
C SER A 438 -13.03 3.70 2.86
N LEU A 439 -13.06 4.34 1.68
CA LEU A 439 -13.98 3.99 0.59
C LEU A 439 -13.67 2.60 0.00
N ARG A 440 -12.38 2.26 -0.15
CA ARG A 440 -11.97 0.89 -0.56
C ARG A 440 -12.33 -0.16 0.47
N PHE A 441 -12.21 0.17 1.75
CA PHE A 441 -12.62 -0.68 2.87
C PHE A 441 -14.11 -1.00 2.76
N LEU A 442 -14.94 0.03 2.57
CA LEU A 442 -16.39 -0.13 2.36
C LEU A 442 -16.69 -0.96 1.10
N LYS A 443 -16.04 -0.68 -0.04
CA LYS A 443 -16.21 -1.44 -1.29
C LYS A 443 -15.97 -2.94 -1.09
N GLN A 444 -14.82 -3.30 -0.49
CA GLN A 444 -14.43 -4.71 -0.30
C GLN A 444 -15.29 -5.41 0.76
N CYS A 445 -15.65 -4.72 1.85
CA CYS A 445 -16.58 -5.25 2.84
C CYS A 445 -17.95 -5.54 2.21
N ILE A 446 -18.51 -4.60 1.43
CA ILE A 446 -19.82 -4.79 0.79
C ILE A 446 -19.80 -5.94 -0.22
N ASP A 447 -18.74 -6.06 -1.04
CA ASP A 447 -18.58 -7.15 -2.02
C ASP A 447 -18.63 -8.54 -1.34
N VAL A 448 -17.88 -8.72 -0.24
CA VAL A 448 -17.93 -9.96 0.54
C VAL A 448 -19.27 -10.14 1.26
N TRP A 449 -19.86 -9.07 1.79
CA TRP A 449 -21.15 -9.16 2.50
C TRP A 449 -22.27 -9.60 1.54
N LEU A 450 -22.37 -8.98 0.36
CA LEU A 450 -23.30 -9.38 -0.70
C LEU A 450 -23.05 -10.82 -1.16
N SER A 451 -21.79 -11.24 -1.22
CA SER A 451 -21.42 -12.63 -1.55
C SER A 451 -21.88 -13.66 -0.51
N ILE A 452 -22.02 -13.25 0.76
CA ILE A 452 -22.48 -14.11 1.87
C ILE A 452 -24.01 -14.12 1.98
N HIS A 453 -24.67 -12.99 1.70
CA HIS A 453 -26.11 -12.77 1.91
C HIS A 453 -26.91 -12.77 0.59
N SER A 454 -26.39 -13.42 -0.46
CA SER A 454 -26.96 -13.43 -1.82
C SER A 454 -28.36 -14.03 -1.90
N ASP A 455 -28.69 -14.95 -0.99
CA ASP A 455 -29.99 -15.62 -0.90
C ASP A 455 -30.93 -14.99 0.17
N GLU A 456 -30.54 -13.88 0.83
CA GLU A 456 -31.28 -13.29 1.94
C GLU A 456 -32.20 -12.12 1.54
N THR A 457 -33.35 -12.03 2.21
CA THR A 457 -34.32 -10.92 2.06
C THR A 457 -34.04 -9.74 3.00
N SER A 458 -32.76 -9.44 3.30
CA SER A 458 -32.40 -8.35 4.20
C SER A 458 -32.63 -6.99 3.55
N SER A 459 -33.20 -6.03 4.29
CA SER A 459 -33.45 -4.66 3.82
C SER A 459 -32.16 -3.89 3.49
N LEU A 460 -31.00 -4.38 3.93
CA LEU A 460 -29.69 -3.83 3.56
C LEU A 460 -29.25 -4.24 2.15
N VAL A 461 -29.76 -5.35 1.57
CA VAL A 461 -29.29 -5.87 0.27
C VAL A 461 -29.44 -4.86 -0.87
N PRO A 462 -30.57 -4.15 -1.04
CA PRO A 462 -30.69 -3.13 -2.09
C PRO A 462 -29.71 -1.96 -1.89
N ILE A 463 -29.52 -1.52 -0.64
CA ILE A 463 -28.64 -0.40 -0.28
C ILE A 463 -27.17 -0.77 -0.54
N ALA A 464 -26.76 -1.95 -0.07
CA ALA A 464 -25.45 -2.53 -0.32
C ALA A 464 -25.19 -2.73 -1.82
N SER A 465 -26.19 -3.19 -2.58
CA SER A 465 -26.07 -3.36 -4.04
C SER A 465 -25.86 -2.03 -4.77
N GLN A 466 -26.56 -0.96 -4.35
CA GLN A 466 -26.37 0.38 -4.91
C GLN A 466 -24.96 0.91 -4.63
N VAL A 467 -24.53 0.89 -3.36
CA VAL A 467 -23.18 1.34 -2.97
C VAL A 467 -22.10 0.49 -3.66
N HIS A 468 -22.33 -0.81 -3.82
CA HIS A 468 -21.44 -1.69 -4.56
C HIS A 468 -21.32 -1.26 -6.03
N ALA A 469 -22.43 -1.00 -6.71
CA ALA A 469 -22.46 -0.58 -8.10
C ALA A 469 -21.70 0.74 -8.31
N ASP A 470 -22.02 1.76 -7.51
CA ASP A 470 -21.42 3.10 -7.64
C ASP A 470 -19.90 3.07 -7.39
N LEU A 471 -19.45 2.30 -6.38
CA LEU A 471 -18.03 2.12 -6.08
C LEU A 471 -17.27 1.27 -7.11
N GLN A 472 -17.91 0.63 -8.11
CA GLN A 472 -17.17 -0.15 -9.12
C GLN A 472 -16.28 0.71 -10.02
N SER A 473 -16.61 1.98 -10.22
CA SER A 473 -15.76 2.92 -10.97
C SER A 473 -14.46 3.30 -10.23
N MET A 474 -14.28 2.84 -8.99
CA MET A 474 -13.09 3.16 -8.19
C MET A 474 -11.85 2.42 -8.68
N GLY A 475 -10.94 3.18 -9.30
CA GLY A 475 -9.70 2.67 -9.89
C GLY A 475 -8.74 1.93 -8.93
N PRO A 476 -7.70 1.28 -9.45
CA PRO A 476 -6.70 0.55 -8.65
C PRO A 476 -5.80 1.48 -7.84
N ILE A 477 -5.07 0.90 -6.89
CA ILE A 477 -4.15 1.64 -6.00
C ILE A 477 -3.05 2.36 -6.79
N THR A 478 -2.60 1.78 -7.91
CA THR A 478 -1.61 2.37 -8.84
C THR A 478 -2.05 3.68 -9.48
N GLU A 479 -3.36 3.97 -9.48
CA GLU A 479 -3.94 5.16 -10.06
C GLU A 479 -4.36 6.20 -9.02
N LEU A 480 -5.00 5.74 -7.94
CA LEU A 480 -5.60 6.59 -6.90
C LEU A 480 -4.61 7.10 -5.85
N PHE A 481 -3.55 6.34 -5.55
CA PHE A 481 -2.61 6.69 -4.48
C PHE A 481 -1.28 7.17 -5.06
N ILE A 482 -0.83 8.30 -4.54
CA ILE A 482 0.45 8.91 -4.91
C ILE A 482 1.50 8.60 -3.83
N VAL A 483 2.78 8.72 -4.17
CA VAL A 483 3.88 8.70 -3.21
C VAL A 483 4.49 10.10 -3.16
N PRO A 484 4.56 10.78 -2.00
CA PRO A 484 5.15 12.12 -1.94
C PRO A 484 6.59 12.13 -2.46
N GLY A 485 6.87 13.00 -3.43
CA GLY A 485 8.15 13.04 -4.14
C GLY A 485 8.24 12.17 -5.40
N GLN A 486 7.12 11.57 -5.85
CA GLN A 486 7.07 10.88 -7.14
C GLN A 486 7.11 11.83 -8.34
N ALA A 487 7.12 11.27 -9.56
CA ALA A 487 6.97 12.05 -10.78
C ALA A 487 5.63 12.82 -10.80
N ARG A 488 5.66 14.11 -11.13
CA ARG A 488 4.46 14.91 -11.36
C ARG A 488 3.58 14.22 -12.41
N LYS A 489 2.29 14.05 -12.11
CA LYS A 489 1.27 13.43 -12.94
C LYS A 489 0.16 14.45 -13.18
N PRO A 490 0.25 15.32 -14.21
CA PRO A 490 -0.79 16.30 -14.51
C PRO A 490 -2.13 15.61 -14.78
N GLN A 491 -3.18 15.99 -14.05
CA GLN A 491 -4.51 15.39 -14.15
C GLN A 491 -5.47 16.34 -14.88
N GLY A 492 -5.49 16.26 -16.21
CA GLY A 492 -6.39 17.06 -17.05
C GLY A 492 -6.06 18.56 -17.09
N ASP A 493 -7.09 19.36 -17.34
CA ASP A 493 -6.99 20.83 -17.37
C ASP A 493 -6.93 21.40 -15.94
N GLN A 494 -5.98 22.32 -15.71
CA GLN A 494 -5.78 22.95 -14.42
C GLN A 494 -6.89 23.96 -14.07
N GLU A 495 -7.51 24.61 -15.05
CA GLU A 495 -8.61 25.56 -14.82
C GLU A 495 -9.87 24.81 -14.36
N LEU A 496 -10.27 23.78 -15.12
CA LEU A 496 -11.33 22.84 -14.74
C LEU A 496 -11.09 22.21 -13.37
N LEU A 497 -9.87 21.73 -13.10
CA LEU A 497 -9.55 21.12 -11.81
C LEU A 497 -9.69 22.13 -10.65
N GLN A 498 -9.33 23.41 -10.86
CA GLN A 498 -9.50 24.45 -9.85
C GLN A 498 -10.99 24.77 -9.60
N GLU A 499 -11.81 24.78 -10.66
CA GLU A 499 -13.26 24.94 -10.57
C GLU A 499 -13.91 23.78 -9.80
N LEU A 500 -13.61 22.53 -10.17
CA LEU A 500 -14.14 21.33 -9.50
C LEU A 500 -13.78 21.29 -8.00
N ILE A 501 -12.55 21.66 -7.61
CA ILE A 501 -12.19 21.75 -6.18
C ILE A 501 -12.98 22.88 -5.49
N ALA A 502 -13.19 24.02 -6.16
CA ALA A 502 -13.98 25.11 -5.59
C ALA A 502 -15.47 24.73 -5.40
N GLU A 503 -16.05 23.94 -6.31
CA GLU A 503 -17.38 23.35 -6.13
C GLU A 503 -17.42 22.40 -4.92
N VAL A 504 -16.40 21.56 -4.72
CA VAL A 504 -16.29 20.67 -3.54
C VAL A 504 -16.18 21.45 -2.23
N TYR A 505 -15.53 22.61 -2.22
CA TYR A 505 -15.52 23.53 -1.06
C TYR A 505 -16.92 24.09 -0.79
N ALA A 506 -17.64 24.50 -1.84
CA ALA A 506 -19.00 25.01 -1.71
C ALA A 506 -19.98 23.94 -1.19
N SER A 507 -19.92 22.70 -1.71
CA SER A 507 -20.75 21.59 -1.22
C SER A 507 -20.43 21.19 0.22
N ALA A 508 -19.17 21.34 0.64
CA ALA A 508 -18.74 21.13 2.03
C ALA A 508 -19.13 22.28 2.98
N ASN A 509 -19.70 23.39 2.48
CA ASN A 509 -19.91 24.65 3.20
C ASN A 509 -18.63 25.23 3.83
N VAL A 510 -17.49 25.07 3.14
CA VAL A 510 -16.17 25.55 3.59
C VAL A 510 -15.71 26.72 2.72
N GLU A 511 -15.45 27.88 3.33
CA GLU A 511 -14.90 29.03 2.61
C GLU A 511 -13.47 28.76 2.08
N VAL A 512 -13.21 29.12 0.83
CA VAL A 512 -11.87 29.06 0.24
C VAL A 512 -10.97 30.13 0.90
N PRO A 513 -9.81 29.77 1.49
CA PRO A 513 -8.91 30.73 2.08
C PRO A 513 -8.35 31.73 1.05
N ILE A 514 -8.53 33.03 1.31
CA ILE A 514 -7.94 34.09 0.49
C ILE A 514 -6.41 34.02 0.59
N GLU A 515 -5.73 33.73 -0.53
CA GLU A 515 -4.26 33.71 -0.58
C GLU A 515 -3.66 35.08 -0.24
N ARG A 516 -3.20 35.26 1.00
CA ARG A 516 -2.45 36.43 1.42
C ARG A 516 -1.05 36.42 0.80
N VAL A 517 -0.92 36.93 -0.42
CA VAL A 517 0.37 37.15 -1.08
C VAL A 517 1.31 37.90 -0.12
N PRO A 518 2.47 37.33 0.26
CA PRO A 518 3.35 37.97 1.24
C PRO A 518 3.76 39.35 0.75
N ASN A 519 3.63 40.38 1.60
CA ASN A 519 3.89 41.79 1.24
C ASN A 519 5.24 42.02 0.54
N LYS A 520 6.27 41.19 0.80
CA LYS A 520 7.56 41.21 0.10
C LYS A 520 7.46 40.78 -1.39
N LYS A 521 6.67 39.74 -1.72
CA LYS A 521 6.42 39.31 -3.11
C LYS A 521 5.57 40.34 -3.86
N ALA A 522 4.48 40.81 -3.27
CA ALA A 522 3.64 41.86 -3.86
C ALA A 522 4.42 43.17 -4.14
N LYS A 523 5.29 43.59 -3.20
CA LYS A 523 6.18 44.75 -3.37
C LYS A 523 7.28 44.52 -4.43
N LYS A 524 7.75 43.28 -4.63
CA LYS A 524 8.67 42.93 -5.73
C LYS A 524 7.97 42.99 -7.09
N GLN A 525 6.79 42.37 -7.22
CA GLN A 525 6.00 42.40 -8.47
C GLN A 525 5.58 43.81 -8.87
N ARG A 526 5.09 44.64 -7.92
CA ARG A 526 4.81 46.07 -8.19
C ARG A 526 6.06 46.85 -8.63
N ARG A 527 7.23 46.54 -8.08
CA ARG A 527 8.51 47.15 -8.52
C ARG A 527 8.94 46.68 -9.92
N GLU A 528 8.73 45.42 -10.28
CA GLU A 528 9.03 44.89 -11.62
C GLU A 528 8.06 45.44 -12.68
N ALA A 529 6.76 45.55 -12.36
CA ALA A 529 5.77 46.17 -13.22
C ALA A 529 6.14 47.64 -13.53
N GLY A 530 6.36 48.47 -12.51
CA GLY A 530 6.79 49.87 -12.71
C GLY A 530 8.15 50.02 -13.41
N ARG A 531 9.02 49.00 -13.36
CA ARG A 531 10.30 48.98 -14.10
C ARG A 531 10.12 48.62 -15.58
N LYS A 532 9.14 47.77 -15.93
CA LYS A 532 8.72 47.52 -17.32
C LYS A 532 8.02 48.75 -17.91
N GLU A 533 7.16 49.39 -17.14
CA GLU A 533 6.39 50.57 -17.55
C GLU A 533 7.28 51.78 -17.84
N ARG A 534 8.28 52.05 -16.98
CA ARG A 534 9.32 53.06 -17.26
C ARG A 534 10.15 52.77 -18.51
N ARG A 535 10.55 51.52 -18.73
CA ARG A 535 11.26 51.12 -19.97
C ARG A 535 10.41 51.34 -21.23
N LYS A 536 9.09 51.18 -21.14
CA LYS A 536 8.17 51.48 -22.24
C LYS A 536 8.12 52.99 -22.51
N GLN A 537 7.97 53.81 -21.47
CA GLN A 537 8.00 55.27 -21.59
C GLN A 537 9.36 55.85 -22.04
N GLU A 538 10.47 55.18 -21.76
CA GLU A 538 11.80 55.55 -22.30
C GLU A 538 11.92 55.17 -23.79
N SER A 539 11.37 54.03 -24.20
CA SER A 539 11.27 53.61 -25.61
C SER A 539 10.40 54.59 -26.42
N ASP A 540 9.25 54.99 -25.88
CA ASP A 540 8.31 55.91 -26.55
C ASP A 540 8.85 57.36 -26.65
N ARG A 541 9.95 57.68 -25.95
CA ARG A 541 10.66 58.97 -26.03
C ARG A 541 11.87 58.98 -26.96
N GLN A 542 12.21 57.84 -27.56
CA GLN A 542 13.34 57.70 -28.50
C GLN A 542 12.90 57.16 -29.87
N ALA A 543 12.01 57.90 -30.55
CA ALA A 543 11.76 57.72 -31.97
C ALA A 543 11.70 59.09 -32.68
N PRO A 544 12.65 59.43 -33.57
CA PRO A 544 12.49 60.55 -34.48
C PRO A 544 11.50 60.17 -35.59
N GLY A 545 10.65 61.10 -36.00
CA GLY A 545 9.61 60.82 -36.98
C GLY A 545 10.15 60.63 -38.40
N ASN A 546 9.41 59.87 -39.21
CA ASN A 546 9.28 60.18 -40.63
C ASN A 546 7.88 59.77 -41.15
N SER A 547 7.51 60.37 -42.28
CA SER A 547 6.11 60.49 -42.78
C SER A 547 5.74 59.45 -43.86
N PHE A 548 4.43 59.37 -44.19
CA PHE A 548 3.76 58.51 -45.20
C PHE A 548 3.74 57.00 -44.83
N ASP A 549 2.71 56.18 -45.08
CA ASP A 549 1.34 56.33 -45.62
C ASP A 549 0.55 55.01 -45.35
N VAL A 550 -0.79 54.87 -45.38
CA VAL A 550 -1.97 55.79 -45.37
C VAL A 550 -3.26 54.93 -45.17
N LEU A 551 -4.42 55.57 -44.87
CA LEU A 551 -5.80 55.00 -44.89
C LEU A 551 -6.12 53.89 -43.83
N GLU A 552 -7.30 53.84 -43.19
CA GLU A 552 -8.46 54.75 -43.17
C GLU A 552 -9.24 54.55 -41.85
N PHE A 553 -9.67 55.65 -41.21
CA PHE A 553 -10.58 55.60 -40.06
C PHE A 553 -11.67 56.66 -40.24
N MET A 554 -12.93 56.22 -40.15
CA MET A 554 -14.17 57.02 -40.08
C MET A 554 -14.61 57.84 -41.31
N ASN A 555 -15.64 57.32 -41.99
CA ASN A 555 -16.96 57.97 -42.16
C ASN A 555 -17.91 56.92 -42.78
N ALA A 556 -19.21 56.79 -42.50
CA ALA A 556 -20.16 57.29 -41.50
C ALA A 556 -21.55 56.74 -41.93
N ARG A 557 -22.59 56.90 -41.08
CA ARG A 557 -24.05 56.69 -41.38
C ARG A 557 -24.50 55.21 -41.39
N ARG A 558 -25.64 54.84 -40.80
CA ARG A 558 -26.80 55.61 -40.29
C ARG A 558 -27.26 55.11 -38.91
N THR A 559 -27.61 56.10 -38.06
CA THR A 559 -28.58 56.09 -36.94
C THR A 559 -28.67 54.84 -36.06
#